data_AF-A0A2H3DAU1-F1
#
_entry.id   AF-A0A2H3DAU1-F1
#
_cell.length_a   1.000
_cell.length_b   1.000
_cell.length_c   1.000
_cell.angle_alpha   90.00
_cell.angle_beta   90.00
_cell.angle_gamma   90.00
#
_symmetry.space_group_name_H-M   'P 1'
#
loop_
_entity.id
_entity.type
_entity.pdbx_description
1 polymer ?
#
loop_
_entity_poly.entity_id
_entity_poly.type
_entity_poly.pdbx_seq_one_letter_code
_entity_poly.pdbx_strand_id
1 'polypeptide(L)'
;VMFGRSRFQPGVLVSPVLGYEFDPTNEKDLTKFCVSIWETVSKANEEVPQRLRFFKEMIIVIHPSRPFTFTSKGTLRRPAILEAYSKEIE
;
A
#
# COMPACT_ATOMS: atom_id res chain seq x y z
N VAL A 1 -1.82 3.84 -3.05
CA VAL A 1 -1.04 5.08 -3.25
C VAL A 1 0.43 4.70 -3.37
N MET A 2 1.12 5.07 -4.45
CA MET A 2 2.56 4.79 -4.58
C MET A 2 3.39 5.80 -3.78
N PHE A 3 4.47 5.32 -3.17
CA PHE A 3 5.44 6.12 -2.42
C PHE A 3 6.89 5.72 -2.81
N GLY A 4 7.89 6.46 -2.32
CA GLY A 4 9.29 6.21 -2.66
C GLY A 4 9.74 6.83 -4.00
N ARG A 5 9.09 7.92 -4.45
CA ARG A 5 9.66 8.77 -5.51
C ARG A 5 11.02 9.27 -5.03
N SER A 6 12.11 8.78 -5.63
CA SER A 6 13.53 8.97 -5.26
C SER A 6 14.19 7.88 -4.40
N ARG A 7 13.52 6.76 -4.09
CA ARG A 7 14.15 5.56 -3.52
C ARG A 7 14.46 4.54 -4.64
N PHE A 8 15.35 3.58 -4.34
CA PHE A 8 15.77 2.55 -5.31
C PHE A 8 14.64 1.62 -5.77
N GLN A 9 13.61 1.44 -4.95
CA GLN A 9 12.45 0.60 -5.24
C GLN A 9 11.17 1.35 -4.88
N PRO A 10 10.13 1.31 -5.74
CA PRO A 10 8.85 1.93 -5.44
C PRO A 10 8.06 1.09 -4.44
N GLY A 11 7.38 1.77 -3.51
CA GLY A 11 6.45 1.14 -2.58
C GLY A 11 5.00 1.51 -2.86
N VAL A 12 4.07 0.70 -2.34
CA VAL A 12 2.64 0.93 -2.49
C VAL A 12 1.90 0.79 -1.17
N LEU A 13 1.15 1.83 -0.82
CA LEU A 13 0.15 1.81 0.25
C LEU A 13 -1.17 1.28 -0.32
N VAL A 14 -1.71 0.26 0.31
CA VAL A 14 -2.96 -0.39 -0.08
C VAL A 14 -4.01 -0.14 1.00
N SER A 15 -5.17 0.35 0.57
CA SER A 15 -6.36 0.42 1.41
C SER A 15 -7.24 -0.79 1.12
N PRO A 16 -7.58 -1.61 2.13
CA PRO A 16 -8.71 -2.51 2.01
C PRO A 16 -9.97 -1.71 1.69
N VAL A 17 -10.91 -2.35 1.01
CA VAL A 17 -12.24 -1.78 0.79
C VAL A 17 -13.03 -1.78 2.11
N LEU A 18 -13.96 -0.84 2.26
CA LEU A 18 -14.86 -0.77 3.41
C LEU A 18 -15.54 -2.13 3.66
N GLY A 19 -15.41 -2.66 4.88
CA GLY A 19 -15.91 -3.98 5.27
C GLY A 19 -14.90 -5.14 5.15
N TYR A 20 -13.73 -4.90 4.56
CA TYR A 20 -12.58 -5.83 4.55
C TYR A 20 -11.40 -5.25 5.32
N GLU A 21 -11.67 -4.29 6.20
CA GLU A 21 -10.68 -3.70 7.07
C GLU A 21 -10.22 -4.73 8.10
N PHE A 22 -8.91 -4.90 8.23
CA PHE A 22 -8.30 -5.78 9.21
C PHE A 22 -7.13 -5.07 9.87
N ASP A 23 -6.71 -5.57 11.02
CA ASP A 23 -5.56 -5.02 11.72
C ASP A 23 -4.26 -5.52 11.05
N PRO A 24 -3.45 -4.63 10.42
CA PRO A 24 -2.21 -5.04 9.77
C PRO A 24 -1.14 -5.51 10.76
N THR A 25 -1.31 -5.31 12.07
CA THR A 25 -0.42 -5.87 13.11
C THR A 25 -0.59 -7.38 13.22
N ASN A 26 -1.73 -7.93 12.78
CA ASN A 26 -1.94 -9.37 12.73
C ASN A 26 -1.29 -9.95 11.47
N GLU A 27 -0.11 -10.53 11.64
CA GLU A 27 0.69 -11.12 10.57
C GLU A 27 -0.07 -12.17 9.75
N LYS A 28 -1.02 -12.91 10.35
CA LYS A 28 -1.79 -13.94 9.63
C LYS A 28 -2.75 -13.31 8.62
N ASP A 29 -3.47 -12.28 9.03
CA ASP A 29 -4.43 -11.59 8.16
C ASP A 29 -3.70 -10.73 7.13
N LEU A 30 -2.61 -10.07 7.51
CA LEU A 30 -1.73 -9.36 6.59
C LEU A 30 -1.13 -10.30 5.53
N THR A 31 -0.66 -11.48 5.93
CA THR A 31 -0.13 -12.47 4.98
C THR A 31 -1.22 -12.94 4.01
N LYS A 32 -2.42 -13.27 4.51
CA LYS A 32 -3.54 -13.68 3.64
C LYS A 32 -3.91 -12.59 2.64
N PHE A 33 -4.02 -11.35 3.10
CA PHE A 33 -4.33 -10.22 2.23
C PHE A 33 -3.22 -10.00 1.20
N CYS A 34 -1.96 -9.98 1.65
CA CYS A 34 -0.80 -9.81 0.78
C CYS A 34 -0.73 -10.92 -0.28
N VAL A 35 -0.96 -12.18 0.08
CA VAL A 35 -1.05 -13.30 -0.87
C VAL A 35 -2.19 -13.09 -1.87
N SER A 36 -3.36 -12.63 -1.43
CA SER A 36 -4.50 -12.38 -2.32
C SER A 36 -4.23 -11.29 -3.36
N ILE A 37 -3.55 -10.20 -2.97
CA ILE A 37 -3.21 -9.11 -3.90
C ILE A 37 -1.93 -9.40 -4.70
N TRP A 38 -1.08 -10.30 -4.21
CA TRP A 38 0.22 -10.61 -4.82
C TRP A 38 0.09 -11.13 -6.25
N GLU A 39 -0.97 -11.90 -6.56
CA GLU A 39 -1.20 -12.34 -7.93
C GLU A 39 -1.38 -11.16 -8.89
N THR A 40 -2.16 -10.15 -8.49
CA THR A 40 -2.37 -8.94 -9.27
C THR A 40 -1.10 -8.08 -9.35
N VAL A 41 -0.39 -7.94 -8.24
CA VAL A 41 0.90 -7.21 -8.21
C VAL A 41 1.95 -7.92 -9.07
N SER A 42 1.99 -9.25 -9.08
CA SER A 42 2.90 -10.03 -9.90
C SER A 42 2.64 -9.81 -11.38
N LYS A 43 1.37 -9.80 -11.80
CA LYS A 43 1.00 -9.46 -13.19
C LYS A 43 1.43 -8.04 -13.55
N ALA A 44 1.24 -7.08 -12.66
CA ALA A 44 1.73 -5.71 -12.87
C ALA A 44 3.27 -5.63 -12.90
N ASN A 45 3.96 -6.49 -12.15
CA ASN A 45 5.42 -6.60 -12.13
C ASN A 45 6.02 -7.15 -13.42
N GLU A 46 5.26 -7.92 -14.20
CA GLU A 46 5.69 -8.44 -15.51
C GLU A 46 5.75 -7.31 -16.56
N GLU A 47 4.87 -6.32 -16.44
CA GLU A 47 4.78 -5.17 -17.35
C GLU A 47 5.83 -4.08 -17.05
N VAL A 48 6.57 -4.20 -15.94
CA VAL A 48 7.58 -3.21 -15.52
C VAL A 48 8.99 -3.80 -15.51
N PRO A 49 10.03 -3.01 -15.85
CA PRO A 49 11.41 -3.46 -15.81
C PRO A 49 11.83 -3.84 -14.39
N GLN A 50 12.84 -4.71 -14.26
CA GLN A 50 13.24 -5.33 -12.99
C GLN A 50 13.44 -4.34 -11.81
N ARG A 51 13.93 -3.12 -12.07
CA ARG A 51 14.15 -2.07 -11.06
C ARG A 51 12.88 -1.39 -10.55
N LEU A 52 11.77 -1.55 -11.25
CA LEU A 52 10.47 -0.98 -10.89
C LEU A 52 9.50 -2.02 -10.33
N ARG A 53 9.97 -3.26 -10.11
CA ARG A 53 9.15 -4.31 -9.51
C ARG A 53 8.83 -3.99 -8.06
N PHE A 54 7.58 -4.20 -7.69
CA PHE A 54 7.10 -4.14 -6.32
C PHE A 54 7.50 -5.41 -5.58
N PHE A 55 8.05 -5.25 -4.37
CA PHE A 55 8.36 -6.34 -3.47
C PHE A 55 7.26 -6.47 -2.41
N LYS A 56 7.06 -7.67 -1.86
CA LYS A 56 6.06 -7.91 -0.79
C LYS A 56 6.29 -7.02 0.42
N GLU A 57 7.55 -6.79 0.75
CA GLU A 57 7.99 -5.92 1.87
C GLU A 57 7.70 -4.43 1.62
N MET A 58 7.50 -4.03 0.36
CA MET A 58 7.19 -2.66 -0.04
C MET A 58 5.67 -2.41 -0.20
N ILE A 59 4.85 -3.41 0.13
CA ILE A 59 3.40 -3.31 0.17
C ILE A 59 2.98 -3.03 1.62
N ILE A 60 2.58 -1.79 1.88
CA ILE A 60 2.11 -1.37 3.20
C ILE A 60 0.58 -1.37 3.17
N VAL A 61 -0.04 -2.11 4.08
CA VAL A 61 -1.49 -2.07 4.27
C VAL A 61 -1.82 -1.00 5.31
N ILE A 62 -2.80 -0.15 5.02
CA ILE A 62 -3.21 0.86 5.99
C ILE A 62 -3.93 0.23 7.18
N HIS A 63 -3.94 0.99 8.26
CA HIS A 63 -4.60 0.63 9.50
C HIS A 63 -6.02 1.19 9.48
N PRO A 64 -7.04 0.46 9.96
CA PRO A 64 -8.41 0.97 10.05
C PRO A 64 -8.52 2.26 10.87
N SER A 65 -7.68 2.41 11.91
CA SER A 65 -7.59 3.65 12.70
C SER A 65 -6.97 4.84 11.96
N ARG A 66 -6.28 4.62 10.84
CA ARG A 66 -5.63 5.65 10.02
C ARG A 66 -6.03 5.47 8.53
N PRO A 67 -7.34 5.57 8.20
CA PRO A 67 -7.80 5.30 6.85
C PRO A 67 -7.31 6.36 5.86
N PHE A 68 -7.41 6.06 4.56
CA PHE A 68 -7.13 7.05 3.53
C PHE A 68 -8.02 8.28 3.67
N THR A 69 -7.38 9.45 3.66
CA THR A 69 -8.10 10.71 3.72
C THR A 69 -8.47 11.17 2.32
N PHE A 70 -9.74 11.53 2.14
CA PHE A 70 -10.28 12.01 0.89
C PHE A 70 -10.65 13.50 1.01
N THR A 71 -10.56 14.22 -0.09
CA THR A 71 -11.09 15.59 -0.18
C THR A 71 -12.61 15.55 -0.29
N SER A 72 -13.27 16.70 -0.09
CA SER A 72 -14.72 16.85 -0.29
C SER A 72 -15.20 16.48 -1.71
N LYS A 73 -14.27 16.38 -2.68
CA LYS A 73 -14.53 15.93 -4.06
C LYS A 73 -14.20 14.43 -4.28
N GLY A 74 -13.93 13.67 -3.22
CA GLY A 74 -13.60 12.24 -3.30
C GLY A 74 -12.19 11.93 -3.81
N THR A 75 -11.35 12.94 -4.04
CA THR A 75 -9.96 12.72 -4.47
C THR A 75 -9.07 12.39 -3.26
N LEU A 76 -8.17 11.41 -3.41
CA LEU A 76 -7.19 11.03 -2.38
C LEU A 76 -6.29 12.20 -2.01
N ARG A 77 -6.20 12.50 -0.70
CA ARG A 77 -5.23 13.45 -0.13
C ARG A 77 -3.88 12.78 0.05
N ARG A 78 -3.24 12.44 -1.08
CA ARG A 78 -1.93 11.79 -1.14
C ARG A 78 -0.90 12.34 -0.13
N PRO A 79 -0.64 13.66 -0.03
CA PRO A 79 0.35 14.17 0.92
C PRO A 79 0.00 13.87 2.38
N ALA A 80 -1.27 14.02 2.79
CA ALA A 80 -1.70 13.72 4.15
C ALA A 80 -1.58 12.22 4.48
N ILE A 81 -1.87 11.35 3.51
CA ILE A 81 -1.72 9.90 3.66
C ILE A 81 -0.23 9.53 3.80
N LEU A 82 0.63 10.09 2.94
CA LEU A 82 2.07 9.82 2.99
C LEU A 82 2.69 10.31 4.31
N GLU A 83 2.24 11.44 4.83
CA GLU A 83 2.69 11.96 6.13
C GLU A 83 2.22 11.07 7.29
N ALA A 84 0.98 10.60 7.27
CA ALA A 84 0.43 9.70 8.29
C ALA A 84 1.14 8.33 8.35
N TYR A 85 1.74 7.93 7.22
CA TYR A 85 2.46 6.67 7.06
C TYR A 85 3.97 6.84 6.91
N SER A 86 4.50 8.04 7.16
CA SER A 86 5.92 8.34 6.93
C SER A 86 6.85 7.41 7.70
N LYS A 87 6.47 7.04 8.93
CA LYS A 87 7.22 6.11 9.79
C LYS A 87 7.31 4.70 9.23
N GLU A 88 6.26 4.22 8.55
CA GLU A 88 6.28 2.90 7.91
C GLU A 88 6.98 2.94 6.52
N ILE A 89 7.14 4.13 5.94
CA ILE A 89 7.73 4.35 4.61
C ILE A 89 9.26 4.62 4.66
N GLU A 90 9.79 5.13 5.76
CA GLU A 90 11.16 5.66 5.88
C GLU A 90 12.28 4.60 5.92
#